data_AF-A0A538EQR4-F1
#
_entry.id   AF-A0A538EQR4-F1
#
_cell.length_a   1.000
_cell.length_b   1.000
_cell.length_c   1.000
_cell.angle_alpha   90.00
_cell.angle_beta   90.00
_cell.angle_gamma   90.00
#
_symmetry.space_group_name_H-M   'P 1'
#
loop_
_entity.id
_entity.type
_entity.pdbx_description
1 polymer ?
#
loop_
_entity_poly.entity_id
_entity_poly.type
_entity_poly.pdbx_seq_one_letter_code
_entity_poly.pdbx_strand_id
1 'polypeptide(L)'
;MRPAGRSAAAGGPCPGARRRPRSSTRSRAPSSPRTRPRRSRPSRRRPRRPWWSPSRRSWSPSPRLPSLYPNPNPNPNAGPASLSPSWSSALAPDDRDSSPQIAAAIQEISDRATALVREEIELAKAEVSAKVNKLIRAVVVATVAGVFAVFGLAVLLNGFAWLLYELVFPANAIYWGFFVVAGALFVLAGLAAFLAARWFKRGAPPTPDMAIDEAQRIRETLSGEPGGQLEAIAARAEADGS
;
A
#
# COMPACT_ATOMS: atom_id res chain seq x y z
N MET A 1 -63.59 40.81 -81.15
CA MET A 1 -62.78 41.54 -82.16
C MET A 1 -61.30 41.40 -81.82
N ARG A 2 -60.41 41.26 -82.82
CA ARG A 2 -58.95 41.55 -82.76
C ARG A 2 -58.75 43.04 -83.17
N PRO A 3 -57.58 43.76 -83.04
CA PRO A 3 -56.17 43.40 -83.29
C PRO A 3 -55.19 43.86 -82.16
N ALA A 4 -53.88 44.09 -82.37
CA ALA A 4 -52.80 43.13 -82.71
C ALA A 4 -51.39 43.74 -82.49
N GLY A 5 -50.37 42.90 -82.27
CA GLY A 5 -48.93 43.25 -82.13
C GLY A 5 -48.20 42.14 -81.35
N ARG A 6 -47.38 41.21 -81.91
CA ARG A 6 -46.11 41.31 -82.68
C ARG A 6 -45.03 42.12 -81.94
N SER A 7 -43.79 41.66 -81.72
CA SER A 7 -42.96 40.60 -82.35
C SER A 7 -42.24 39.72 -81.29
N ALA A 8 -42.11 38.39 -81.45
CA ALA A 8 -41.11 37.62 -82.24
C ALA A 8 -39.66 37.72 -81.71
N ALA A 9 -39.17 36.67 -81.01
CA ALA A 9 -38.16 35.68 -81.48
C ALA A 9 -36.70 36.12 -81.21
N ALA A 10 -35.68 35.28 -80.98
CA ALA A 10 -35.51 33.81 -80.87
C ALA A 10 -34.51 33.52 -79.70
N GLY A 11 -34.08 32.30 -79.34
CA GLY A 11 -34.27 30.95 -79.88
C GLY A 11 -33.80 29.92 -78.84
N GLY A 12 -34.24 28.67 -78.96
CA GLY A 12 -34.27 27.70 -77.85
C GLY A 12 -33.14 26.65 -77.81
N PRO A 13 -33.45 25.36 -77.49
CA PRO A 13 -32.61 24.58 -76.58
C PRO A 13 -31.93 23.36 -77.23
N CYS A 14 -30.97 22.76 -76.51
CA CYS A 14 -30.42 21.43 -76.85
C CYS A 14 -30.12 20.55 -75.62
N PRO A 15 -30.93 19.50 -75.37
CA PRO A 15 -30.60 18.38 -74.50
C PRO A 15 -30.19 17.11 -75.28
N GLY A 16 -29.34 16.26 -74.70
CA GLY A 16 -29.00 14.91 -75.20
C GLY A 16 -27.68 14.41 -74.60
N ALA A 17 -27.59 13.31 -73.83
CA ALA A 17 -27.91 11.90 -74.16
C ALA A 17 -27.06 11.40 -75.36
N ARG A 18 -26.34 10.27 -75.33
CA ARG A 18 -26.68 8.91 -74.82
C ARG A 18 -25.40 8.02 -74.69
N ARG A 19 -25.59 6.78 -74.19
CA ARG A 19 -24.90 5.49 -74.51
C ARG A 19 -24.03 4.84 -73.40
N ARG A 20 -24.66 3.88 -72.69
CA ARG A 20 -24.11 2.51 -72.42
C ARG A 20 -24.37 1.64 -73.69
N PRO A 21 -23.93 0.35 -73.87
CA PRO A 21 -23.54 -0.66 -72.86
C PRO A 21 -22.42 -1.66 -73.28
N ARG A 22 -22.37 -2.82 -72.58
CA ARG A 22 -21.65 -4.11 -72.86
C ARG A 22 -20.12 -4.11 -72.64
N SER A 23 -19.47 -4.98 -71.86
CA SER A 23 -19.62 -6.40 -71.43
C SER A 23 -18.72 -7.37 -72.19
N SER A 24 -17.71 -7.94 -71.52
CA SER A 24 -17.36 -9.36 -71.61
C SER A 24 -16.25 -9.75 -70.62
N THR A 25 -16.47 -10.89 -69.97
CA THR A 25 -15.51 -11.85 -69.42
C THR A 25 -14.07 -11.80 -69.98
N ARG A 26 -13.06 -11.98 -69.12
CA ARG A 26 -12.44 -13.31 -68.89
C ARG A 26 -11.45 -13.33 -67.72
N SER A 27 -11.47 -14.40 -66.95
CA SER A 27 -10.47 -14.76 -65.94
C SER A 27 -9.11 -15.09 -66.56
N ARG A 28 -8.02 -14.64 -65.92
CA ARG A 28 -6.69 -15.28 -65.96
C ARG A 28 -5.92 -14.98 -64.67
N ALA A 29 -5.22 -16.00 -64.17
CA ALA A 29 -4.59 -16.01 -62.84
C ALA A 29 -3.28 -15.20 -62.79
N PRO A 30 -2.85 -14.75 -61.59
CA PRO A 30 -1.51 -14.19 -61.41
C PRO A 30 -0.42 -15.25 -61.59
N SER A 31 0.52 -14.98 -62.49
CA SER A 31 1.74 -15.80 -62.66
C SER A 31 2.70 -15.57 -61.49
N SER A 32 2.84 -16.57 -60.63
CA SER A 32 3.69 -16.53 -59.44
C SER A 32 5.18 -16.63 -59.77
N PRO A 33 6.03 -15.70 -59.28
CA PRO A 33 7.47 -15.94 -59.24
C PRO A 33 7.76 -17.04 -58.21
N ARG A 34 8.39 -18.14 -58.64
CA ARG A 34 8.87 -19.21 -57.74
C ARG A 34 10.06 -18.73 -56.89
N THR A 35 9.80 -18.00 -55.81
CA THR A 35 10.81 -17.76 -54.78
C THR A 35 11.03 -19.03 -53.95
N ARG A 36 12.23 -19.61 -54.06
CA ARG A 36 12.64 -20.79 -53.28
C ARG A 36 12.47 -20.53 -51.78
N PRO A 37 11.82 -21.41 -51.00
CA PRO A 37 11.88 -21.33 -49.54
C PRO A 37 13.30 -21.70 -49.08
N ARG A 38 14.15 -20.69 -48.89
CA ARG A 38 15.45 -20.83 -48.22
C ARG A 38 15.16 -21.35 -46.80
N ARG A 39 15.54 -22.61 -46.51
CA ARG A 39 15.37 -23.24 -45.18
C ARG A 39 16.01 -22.35 -44.09
N SER A 40 15.21 -21.52 -43.45
CA SER A 40 15.56 -20.85 -42.21
C SER A 40 15.62 -21.91 -41.11
N ARG A 41 16.83 -22.19 -40.63
CA ARG A 41 17.05 -23.02 -39.43
C ARG A 41 16.14 -22.51 -38.31
N PRO A 42 15.43 -23.39 -37.57
CA PRO A 42 14.72 -22.94 -36.37
C PRO A 42 15.76 -22.52 -35.34
N SER A 43 15.98 -21.21 -35.20
CA SER A 43 16.64 -20.68 -34.01
C SER A 43 15.78 -21.10 -32.82
N ARG A 44 16.40 -21.80 -31.86
CA ARG A 44 15.72 -22.25 -30.64
C ARG A 44 15.16 -21.03 -29.91
N ARG A 45 13.89 -20.73 -30.12
CA ARG A 45 13.16 -19.73 -29.34
C ARG A 45 13.21 -20.21 -27.89
N ARG A 46 14.04 -19.57 -27.07
CA ARG A 46 13.99 -19.74 -25.62
C ARG A 46 12.54 -19.46 -25.20
N PRO A 47 11.87 -20.36 -24.46
CA PRO A 47 10.50 -20.11 -24.04
C PRO A 47 10.48 -18.84 -23.18
N ARG A 48 9.69 -17.85 -23.60
CA ARG A 48 9.37 -16.71 -22.75
C ARG A 48 8.63 -17.27 -21.55
N ARG A 49 9.26 -17.22 -20.36
CA ARG A 49 8.64 -17.62 -19.10
C ARG A 49 7.33 -16.84 -18.92
N PRO A 50 6.21 -17.49 -18.59
CA PRO A 50 5.00 -16.79 -18.18
C PRO A 50 5.30 -15.89 -16.97
N TRP A 51 4.80 -14.65 -17.02
CA TRP A 51 4.93 -13.70 -15.92
C TRP A 51 4.16 -14.12 -14.65
N TRP A 52 3.23 -15.06 -14.80
CA TRP A 52 2.62 -15.81 -13.69
C TRP A 52 3.28 -17.18 -13.57
N SER A 53 4.24 -17.29 -12.66
CA SER A 53 4.60 -18.56 -12.05
C SER A 53 4.14 -18.51 -10.59
N PRO A 54 3.12 -19.28 -10.17
CA PRO A 54 2.84 -19.44 -8.75
C PRO A 54 4.10 -20.03 -8.11
N SER A 55 4.67 -19.32 -7.15
CA SER A 55 5.80 -19.84 -6.39
C SER A 55 5.31 -21.02 -5.56
N ARG A 56 5.47 -22.24 -6.10
CA ARG A 56 5.48 -23.47 -5.30
C ARG A 56 6.65 -23.33 -4.34
N ARG A 57 6.34 -22.76 -3.19
CA ARG A 57 7.25 -22.53 -2.06
C ARG A 57 7.56 -23.90 -1.48
N SER A 58 8.50 -24.60 -2.11
CA SER A 58 9.04 -25.86 -1.62
C SER A 58 9.52 -25.62 -0.19
N TRP A 59 8.91 -26.31 0.77
CA TRP A 59 9.43 -26.39 2.13
C TRP A 59 10.79 -27.09 2.07
N SER A 60 11.85 -26.29 2.12
CA SER A 60 13.18 -26.76 2.45
C SER A 60 13.17 -27.19 3.92
N PRO A 61 13.47 -28.45 4.26
CA PRO A 61 13.72 -28.82 5.65
C PRO A 61 14.94 -28.04 6.15
N SER A 62 14.80 -27.33 7.26
CA SER A 62 15.91 -26.58 7.87
C SER A 62 17.07 -27.53 8.21
N PRO A 63 18.33 -27.17 7.92
CA PRO A 63 19.46 -27.94 8.42
C PRO A 63 19.43 -27.93 9.95
N ARG A 64 19.44 -29.12 10.57
CA ARG A 64 19.51 -29.26 12.03
C ARG A 64 20.89 -28.79 12.49
N LEU A 65 20.93 -27.66 13.20
CA LEU A 65 22.12 -27.23 13.92
C LEU A 65 22.43 -28.25 15.04
N PRO A 66 23.71 -28.49 15.37
CA PRO A 66 24.06 -29.31 16.54
C PRO A 66 23.52 -28.64 17.81
N SER A 67 22.89 -29.43 18.68
CA SER A 67 22.40 -28.94 19.96
C SER A 67 23.57 -28.52 20.84
N LEU A 68 23.76 -27.21 21.04
CA LEU A 68 24.66 -26.69 22.08
C LEU A 68 24.10 -26.85 23.50
N TYR A 69 22.85 -27.30 23.66
CA TYR A 69 22.27 -27.59 24.96
C TYR A 69 22.64 -29.00 25.42
N PRO A 70 23.22 -29.16 26.63
CA PRO A 70 23.43 -30.46 27.25
C PRO A 70 22.10 -31.21 27.43
N ASN A 71 22.11 -32.52 27.18
CA ASN A 71 20.95 -33.37 27.40
C ASN A 71 20.64 -33.43 28.92
N PRO A 72 19.44 -33.01 29.38
CA PRO A 72 19.11 -32.93 30.81
C PRO A 72 18.83 -34.30 31.46
N ASN A 73 19.06 -35.42 30.77
CA ASN A 73 18.82 -36.77 31.28
C ASN A 73 20.15 -37.49 31.58
N PRO A 74 20.70 -37.37 32.80
CA PRO A 74 21.97 -38.03 33.16
C PRO A 74 21.80 -39.56 33.25
N ASN A 75 22.80 -40.29 32.77
CA ASN A 75 22.86 -41.75 32.91
C ASN A 75 23.17 -42.12 34.37
N PRO A 76 22.30 -42.88 35.08
CA PRO A 76 22.48 -43.19 36.50
C PRO A 76 23.68 -44.10 36.81
N ASN A 77 24.35 -44.67 35.80
CA ASN A 77 25.46 -45.63 35.98
C ASN A 77 26.87 -45.02 35.77
N ALA A 78 27.00 -43.69 35.76
CA ALA A 78 28.32 -43.05 35.80
C ALA A 78 28.89 -43.05 37.23
N GLY A 79 29.98 -43.78 37.45
CA GLY A 79 30.65 -43.86 38.76
C GLY A 79 31.22 -42.51 39.23
N PRO A 80 31.51 -42.35 40.53
CA PRO A 80 31.88 -41.07 41.12
C PRO A 80 33.28 -40.62 40.70
N ALA A 81 33.36 -39.89 39.59
CA ALA A 81 34.51 -39.03 39.31
C ALA A 81 34.55 -37.93 40.38
N SER A 82 35.65 -37.87 41.14
CA SER A 82 35.87 -36.92 42.23
C SER A 82 36.09 -35.50 41.70
N LEU A 83 35.00 -34.83 41.32
CA LEU A 83 34.94 -33.40 41.06
C LEU A 83 34.75 -32.68 42.40
N SER A 84 35.84 -32.46 43.12
CA SER A 84 35.88 -31.60 44.30
C SER A 84 35.56 -30.16 43.90
N PRO A 85 34.48 -29.54 44.40
CA PRO A 85 34.17 -28.15 44.07
C PRO A 85 35.15 -27.22 44.81
N SER A 86 36.09 -26.59 44.11
CA SER A 86 37.15 -25.77 44.69
C SER A 86 36.71 -24.37 45.16
N TRP A 87 35.42 -24.19 45.47
CA TRP A 87 34.83 -22.90 45.85
C TRP A 87 35.18 -22.45 47.28
N SER A 88 35.79 -23.32 48.09
CA SER A 88 36.08 -23.09 49.51
C SER A 88 37.23 -22.11 49.80
N SER A 89 37.89 -21.54 48.79
CA SER A 89 39.06 -20.64 48.97
C SER A 89 38.81 -19.18 48.58
N ALA A 90 37.57 -18.79 48.27
CA ALA A 90 37.24 -17.45 47.77
C ALA A 90 36.63 -16.50 48.83
N LEU A 91 36.62 -16.88 50.12
CA LEU A 91 35.98 -16.10 51.19
C LEU A 91 36.97 -15.70 52.30
N ALA A 92 37.96 -14.89 51.93
CA ALA A 92 38.63 -13.98 52.86
C ALA A 92 38.13 -12.56 52.51
N PRO A 93 37.37 -11.89 53.40
CA PRO A 93 36.97 -10.51 53.15
C PRO A 93 38.17 -9.59 53.36
N ASP A 94 38.72 -9.05 52.26
CA ASP A 94 39.48 -7.81 52.31
C ASP A 94 38.48 -6.67 52.01
N ASP A 95 38.07 -5.97 53.08
CA ASP A 95 37.05 -4.91 53.03
C ASP A 95 37.49 -3.65 52.27
N ARG A 96 38.68 -3.67 51.64
CA ARG A 96 39.25 -2.55 50.88
C ARG A 96 39.05 -2.66 49.37
N ASP A 97 38.92 -3.87 48.82
CA ASP A 97 38.83 -4.12 47.37
C ASP A 97 37.42 -4.48 46.86
N SER A 98 36.45 -4.64 47.77
CA SER A 98 35.05 -4.95 47.44
C SER A 98 34.29 -3.76 46.85
N SER A 99 34.57 -2.52 47.30
CA SER A 99 33.94 -1.30 46.75
C SER A 99 34.32 -1.04 45.27
N PRO A 100 35.59 -1.15 44.83
CA PRO A 100 35.96 -1.12 43.43
C PRO A 100 35.26 -2.17 42.55
N GLN A 101 35.09 -3.40 43.06
CA GLN A 101 34.45 -4.48 42.31
C GLN A 101 32.94 -4.25 42.10
N ILE A 102 32.25 -3.70 43.11
CA ILE A 102 30.83 -3.32 42.99
C ILE A 102 30.68 -2.18 41.97
N ALA A 103 31.57 -1.18 42.01
CA ALA A 103 31.56 -0.08 41.03
C ALA A 103 31.77 -0.60 39.59
N ALA A 104 32.72 -1.53 39.39
CA ALA A 104 32.96 -2.16 38.09
C ALA A 104 31.75 -2.98 37.59
N ALA A 105 31.07 -3.72 38.47
CA ALA A 105 29.87 -4.47 38.11
C ALA A 105 28.70 -3.55 37.71
N ILE A 106 28.50 -2.42 38.40
CA ILE A 106 27.48 -1.42 38.05
C ILE A 106 27.80 -0.76 36.70
N GLN A 107 29.08 -0.47 36.43
CA GLN A 107 29.55 0.04 35.14
C GLN A 107 29.21 -0.96 34.02
N GLU A 108 29.55 -2.24 34.19
CA GLU A 108 29.29 -3.29 33.19
C GLU A 108 27.79 -3.50 32.93
N ILE A 109 26.95 -3.49 33.98
CA ILE A 109 25.49 -3.58 33.83
C ILE A 109 24.95 -2.37 33.06
N SER A 110 25.48 -1.17 33.34
CA SER A 110 25.09 0.08 32.68
C SER A 110 25.47 0.08 31.19
N ASP A 111 26.67 -0.41 30.85
CA ASP A 111 27.13 -0.55 29.47
C ASP A 111 26.28 -1.58 28.69
N ARG A 112 25.99 -2.74 29.32
CA ARG A 112 25.11 -3.78 28.74
C ARG A 112 23.67 -3.29 28.54
N ALA A 113 23.11 -2.56 29.50
CA ALA A 113 21.78 -1.94 29.36
C ALA A 113 21.74 -0.91 28.23
N THR A 114 22.78 -0.08 28.11
CA THR A 114 22.92 0.91 27.02
C THR A 114 23.03 0.24 25.65
N ALA A 115 23.71 -0.91 25.56
CA ALA A 115 23.79 -1.68 24.32
C ALA A 115 22.41 -2.22 23.88
N LEU A 116 21.66 -2.86 24.79
CA LEU A 116 20.33 -3.41 24.51
C LEU A 116 19.34 -2.33 24.02
N VAL A 117 19.32 -1.16 24.65
CA VAL A 117 18.45 -0.04 24.23
C VAL A 117 18.78 0.42 22.80
N ARG A 118 20.06 0.42 22.40
CA ARG A 118 20.45 0.76 21.02
C ARG A 118 20.00 -0.31 20.04
N GLU A 119 20.14 -1.58 20.38
CA GLU A 119 19.68 -2.71 19.55
C GLU A 119 18.15 -2.69 19.35
N GLU A 120 17.37 -2.44 20.40
CA GLU A 120 15.91 -2.28 20.28
C GLU A 120 15.52 -1.08 19.43
N ILE A 121 16.20 0.07 19.56
CA ILE A 121 15.96 1.25 18.73
C ILE A 121 16.31 0.97 17.26
N GLU A 122 17.41 0.26 16.99
CA GLU A 122 17.79 -0.14 15.63
C GLU A 122 16.80 -1.11 15.01
N LEU A 123 16.32 -2.11 15.77
CA LEU A 123 15.29 -3.05 15.34
C LEU A 123 13.95 -2.34 15.09
N ALA A 124 13.51 -1.49 16.01
CA ALA A 124 12.28 -0.71 15.88
C ALA A 124 12.35 0.24 14.67
N LYS A 125 13.49 0.90 14.46
CA LYS A 125 13.75 1.75 13.27
C LYS A 125 13.71 0.91 11.99
N ALA A 126 14.30 -0.29 11.98
CA ALA A 126 14.23 -1.19 10.84
C ALA A 126 12.78 -1.61 10.53
N GLU A 127 12.02 -2.05 11.54
CA GLU A 127 10.62 -2.48 11.38
C GLU A 127 9.70 -1.32 10.96
N VAL A 128 9.80 -0.16 11.60
CA VAL A 128 9.05 1.05 11.21
C VAL A 128 9.41 1.47 9.79
N SER A 129 10.69 1.47 9.41
CA SER A 129 11.10 1.79 8.03
C SER A 129 10.54 0.78 7.02
N ALA A 130 10.46 -0.51 7.36
CA ALA A 130 9.86 -1.53 6.50
C ALA A 130 8.34 -1.32 6.34
N LYS A 131 7.63 -1.00 7.44
CA LYS A 131 6.20 -0.66 7.42
C LYS A 131 5.94 0.60 6.58
N VAL A 132 6.71 1.66 6.79
CA VAL A 132 6.62 2.93 6.03
C VAL A 132 6.92 2.71 4.55
N ASN A 133 7.98 1.98 4.20
CA ASN A 133 8.30 1.66 2.80
C ASN A 133 7.20 0.83 2.11
N LYS A 134 6.54 -0.09 2.84
CA LYS A 134 5.38 -0.83 2.32
C LYS A 134 4.19 0.10 2.10
N LEU A 135 3.92 1.02 3.02
CA LEU A 135 2.85 2.01 2.90
C LEU A 135 3.11 2.97 1.73
N ILE A 136 4.31 3.51 1.58
CA ILE A 136 4.71 4.38 0.45
C ILE A 136 4.46 3.67 -0.89
N ARG A 137 4.90 2.42 -1.04
CA ARG A 137 4.66 1.63 -2.26
C ARG A 137 3.17 1.42 -2.52
N ALA A 138 2.39 1.14 -1.47
CA ALA A 138 0.94 1.00 -1.58
C ALA A 138 0.28 2.32 -2.01
N VAL A 139 0.68 3.46 -1.42
CA VAL A 139 0.19 4.80 -1.78
C VAL A 139 0.52 5.13 -3.24
N VAL A 140 1.75 4.93 -3.71
CA VAL A 140 2.13 5.18 -5.12
C VAL A 140 1.26 4.38 -6.09
N VAL A 141 1.08 3.08 -5.84
CA VAL A 141 0.23 2.22 -6.69
C VAL A 141 -1.25 2.62 -6.58
N ALA A 142 -1.74 2.96 -5.39
CA ALA A 142 -3.12 3.40 -5.17
C ALA A 142 -3.40 4.75 -5.84
N THR A 143 -2.46 5.69 -5.85
CA THR A 143 -2.59 6.97 -6.57
C THR A 143 -2.69 6.73 -8.08
N VAL A 144 -1.79 5.92 -8.66
CA VAL A 144 -1.85 5.59 -10.11
C VAL A 144 -3.16 4.87 -10.45
N ALA A 145 -3.55 3.86 -9.67
CA ALA A 145 -4.81 3.15 -9.87
C ALA A 145 -6.03 4.07 -9.70
N GLY A 146 -6.00 4.99 -8.73
CA GLY A 146 -7.04 5.99 -8.49
C GLY A 146 -7.20 6.96 -9.66
N VAL A 147 -6.10 7.44 -10.24
CA VAL A 147 -6.13 8.28 -11.45
C VAL A 147 -6.78 7.53 -12.62
N PHE A 148 -6.36 6.29 -12.89
CA PHE A 148 -6.99 5.47 -13.94
C PHE A 148 -8.47 5.17 -13.65
N ALA A 149 -8.83 4.94 -12.39
CA ALA A 149 -10.22 4.71 -11.99
C ALA A 149 -11.07 5.97 -12.21
N VAL A 150 -10.58 7.17 -11.88
CA VAL A 150 -11.29 8.44 -12.13
C VAL A 150 -11.48 8.69 -13.62
N PHE A 151 -10.45 8.54 -14.44
CA PHE A 151 -10.57 8.70 -15.91
C PHE A 151 -11.50 7.64 -16.54
N GLY A 152 -11.35 6.38 -16.14
CA GLY A 152 -12.21 5.29 -16.60
C GLY A 152 -13.68 5.51 -16.21
N LEU A 153 -13.93 5.94 -14.97
CA LEU A 153 -15.26 6.29 -14.49
C LEU A 153 -15.84 7.49 -15.25
N ALA A 154 -15.06 8.53 -15.54
CA ALA A 154 -15.52 9.69 -16.32
C ALA A 154 -15.96 9.30 -17.74
N VAL A 155 -15.16 8.48 -18.44
CA VAL A 155 -15.51 7.97 -19.78
C VAL A 155 -16.76 7.07 -19.73
N LEU A 156 -16.86 6.22 -18.71
CA LEU A 156 -17.98 5.31 -18.49
C LEU A 156 -19.28 6.06 -18.18
N LEU A 157 -19.24 7.09 -17.32
CA LEU A 157 -20.37 7.95 -17.00
C LEU A 157 -20.84 8.77 -18.21
N ASN A 158 -19.90 9.29 -19.02
CA ASN A 158 -20.22 9.92 -20.29
C ASN A 158 -20.91 8.92 -21.25
N GLY A 159 -20.43 7.67 -21.30
CA GLY A 159 -21.07 6.59 -22.03
C GLY A 159 -22.50 6.31 -21.56
N PHE A 160 -22.74 6.26 -20.25
CA PHE A 160 -24.09 6.12 -19.70
C PHE A 160 -24.98 7.33 -19.97
N ALA A 161 -24.45 8.56 -19.96
CA ALA A 161 -25.24 9.74 -20.30
C ALA A 161 -25.74 9.71 -21.75
N TRP A 162 -24.88 9.33 -22.70
CA TRP A 162 -25.25 9.11 -24.10
C TRP A 162 -26.24 7.94 -24.26
N LEU A 163 -26.00 6.80 -23.60
CA LEU A 163 -26.88 5.64 -23.65
C LEU A 163 -28.27 5.94 -23.09
N LEU A 164 -28.35 6.69 -21.99
CA LEU A 164 -29.61 7.07 -21.35
C LEU A 164 -30.36 8.13 -22.17
N TYR A 165 -29.65 9.06 -22.80
CA TYR A 165 -30.22 9.97 -23.79
C TYR A 165 -30.89 9.18 -24.93
N GLU A 166 -30.16 8.28 -25.59
CA GLU A 166 -30.65 7.51 -26.75
C GLU A 166 -31.87 6.62 -26.41
N LEU A 167 -31.92 6.08 -25.19
CA LEU A 167 -32.95 5.11 -24.78
C LEU A 167 -34.21 5.75 -24.18
N VAL A 168 -34.12 6.96 -23.61
CA VAL A 168 -35.21 7.55 -22.80
C VAL A 168 -35.68 8.91 -23.34
N PHE A 169 -34.82 9.66 -24.03
CA PHE A 169 -35.10 11.05 -24.40
C PHE A 169 -35.26 11.24 -25.92
N PRO A 170 -36.13 12.15 -26.38
CA PRO A 170 -36.28 12.46 -27.80
C PRO A 170 -35.03 13.17 -28.35
N ALA A 171 -34.81 13.08 -29.66
CA ALA A 171 -33.57 13.52 -30.33
C ALA A 171 -33.25 15.03 -30.20
N ASN A 172 -34.19 15.86 -29.74
CA ASN A 172 -34.00 17.28 -29.45
C ASN A 172 -33.54 17.57 -28.01
N ALA A 173 -33.36 16.54 -27.17
CA ALA A 173 -33.20 16.65 -25.72
C ALA A 173 -31.82 16.14 -25.20
N ILE A 174 -30.76 16.31 -26.00
CA ILE A 174 -29.38 15.81 -25.76
C ILE A 174 -28.87 15.93 -24.32
N TYR A 175 -29.13 17.04 -23.63
CA TYR A 175 -28.54 17.30 -22.31
C TYR A 175 -29.19 16.50 -21.16
N TRP A 176 -30.41 15.96 -21.34
CA TRP A 176 -31.15 15.37 -20.22
C TRP A 176 -30.55 14.05 -19.70
N GLY A 177 -29.97 13.23 -20.58
CA GLY A 177 -29.24 12.02 -20.15
C GLY A 177 -28.08 12.34 -19.20
N PHE A 178 -27.36 13.44 -19.45
CA PHE A 178 -26.27 13.92 -18.60
C PHE A 178 -26.78 14.43 -17.24
N PHE A 179 -27.89 15.20 -17.22
CA PHE A 179 -28.47 15.68 -15.97
C PHE A 179 -29.00 14.56 -15.07
N VAL A 180 -29.60 13.51 -15.64
CA VAL A 180 -30.07 12.35 -14.84
C VAL A 180 -28.88 11.58 -14.25
N VAL A 181 -27.83 11.32 -15.03
CA VAL A 181 -26.60 10.66 -14.52
C VAL A 181 -25.92 11.51 -13.45
N ALA A 182 -25.82 12.83 -13.65
CA ALA A 182 -25.28 13.75 -12.64
C ALA A 182 -26.13 13.76 -11.35
N GLY A 183 -27.46 13.82 -11.47
CA GLY A 183 -28.37 13.78 -10.33
C GLY A 183 -28.23 12.48 -9.52
N ALA A 184 -28.14 11.33 -10.19
CA ALA A 184 -27.89 10.04 -9.54
C ALA A 184 -26.55 10.02 -8.79
N LEU A 185 -25.50 10.60 -9.36
CA LEU A 185 -24.20 10.73 -8.69
C LEU A 185 -24.25 11.64 -7.46
N PHE A 186 -24.99 12.76 -7.51
CA PHE A 186 -25.16 13.62 -6.33
C PHE A 186 -25.90 12.91 -5.19
N VAL A 187 -26.93 12.10 -5.49
CA VAL A 187 -27.61 11.28 -4.48
C VAL A 187 -26.64 10.26 -3.87
N LEU A 188 -25.89 9.52 -4.69
CA LEU A 188 -24.90 8.56 -4.21
C LEU A 188 -23.76 9.22 -3.40
N ALA A 189 -23.28 10.38 -3.84
CA ALA A 189 -22.26 11.15 -3.13
C ALA A 189 -22.78 11.66 -1.77
N GLY A 190 -24.02 12.15 -1.70
CA GLY A 190 -24.67 12.56 -0.45
C GLY A 190 -24.81 11.40 0.54
N LEU A 191 -25.24 10.23 0.07
CA LEU A 191 -25.32 9.01 0.89
C LEU A 191 -23.93 8.56 1.37
N ALA A 192 -22.92 8.54 0.50
CA ALA A 192 -21.55 8.17 0.85
C ALA A 192 -20.94 9.15 1.87
N ALA A 193 -21.13 10.46 1.69
CA ALA A 193 -20.69 11.48 2.62
C ALA A 193 -21.40 11.36 3.98
N PHE A 194 -22.70 11.05 3.99
CA PHE A 194 -23.46 10.80 5.22
C PHE A 194 -22.97 9.56 5.98
N LEU A 195 -22.71 8.44 5.28
CA LEU A 195 -22.13 7.23 5.87
C LEU A 195 -20.72 7.49 6.43
N ALA A 196 -19.86 8.17 5.65
CA ALA A 196 -18.52 8.55 6.09
C ALA A 196 -18.59 9.43 7.35
N ALA A 197 -19.41 10.49 7.35
CA ALA A 197 -19.63 11.34 8.51
C ALA A 197 -20.16 10.54 9.72
N ARG A 198 -21.02 9.53 9.51
CA ARG A 198 -21.51 8.67 10.58
C ARG A 198 -20.44 7.75 11.16
N TRP A 199 -19.49 7.27 10.35
CA TRP A 199 -18.34 6.49 10.80
C TRP A 199 -17.30 7.37 11.51
N PHE A 200 -16.94 8.53 10.98
CA PHE A 200 -16.08 9.49 11.67
C PHE A 200 -16.66 9.88 13.04
N LYS A 201 -17.96 10.18 13.14
CA LYS A 201 -18.64 10.47 14.41
C LYS A 201 -18.78 9.29 15.38
N ARG A 202 -18.44 8.06 14.97
CA ARG A 202 -18.50 6.84 15.81
C ARG A 202 -17.14 6.26 16.16
N GLY A 203 -16.15 6.46 15.30
CA GLY A 203 -14.82 5.86 15.38
C GLY A 203 -13.68 6.87 15.43
N ALA A 204 -13.96 8.16 15.59
CA ALA A 204 -12.93 9.12 15.96
C ALA A 204 -12.37 8.72 17.35
N PRO A 205 -11.05 8.45 17.48
CA PRO A 205 -10.42 8.46 18.79
C PRO A 205 -10.60 9.85 19.43
N PRO A 206 -10.43 9.98 20.76
CA PRO A 206 -10.47 11.29 21.42
C PRO A 206 -9.59 12.30 20.67
N THR A 207 -10.08 13.53 20.52
CA THR A 207 -9.37 14.56 19.76
C THR A 207 -7.95 14.75 20.32
N PRO A 208 -6.99 15.20 19.49
CA PRO A 208 -5.64 15.48 19.97
C PRO A 208 -5.63 16.36 21.23
N ASP A 209 -6.56 17.32 21.32
CA ASP A 209 -6.77 18.18 22.49
C ASP A 209 -7.07 17.36 23.76
N MET A 210 -7.99 16.38 23.70
CA MET A 210 -8.28 15.49 24.84
C MET A 210 -7.07 14.62 25.22
N ALA A 211 -6.31 14.12 24.23
CA ALA A 211 -5.10 13.33 24.50
C ALA A 211 -3.95 14.19 25.08
N ILE A 212 -3.87 15.47 24.69
CA ILE A 212 -2.94 16.45 25.24
C ILE A 212 -3.37 16.85 26.66
N ASP A 213 -4.67 17.09 26.90
CA ASP A 213 -5.23 17.36 28.23
C ASP A 213 -4.99 16.20 29.20
N GLU A 214 -5.20 14.94 28.76
CA GLU A 214 -4.88 13.75 29.55
C GLU A 214 -3.38 13.66 29.86
N ALA A 215 -2.51 13.91 28.89
CA ALA A 215 -1.07 13.93 29.10
C ALA A 215 -0.61 15.08 30.04
N GLN A 216 -1.26 16.25 29.97
CA GLN A 216 -1.01 17.37 30.89
C GLN A 216 -1.45 17.04 32.30
N ARG A 217 -2.66 16.48 32.50
CA ARG A 217 -3.14 16.03 33.82
C ARG A 217 -2.22 14.96 34.44
N ILE A 218 -1.74 14.01 33.65
CA ILE A 218 -0.75 13.01 34.11
C ILE A 218 0.57 13.69 34.53
N ARG A 219 1.03 14.69 33.76
CA ARG A 219 2.23 15.46 34.13
C ARG A 219 2.02 16.23 35.44
N GLU A 220 0.88 16.88 35.59
CA GLU A 220 0.52 17.66 36.79
C GLU A 220 0.51 16.78 38.05
N THR A 221 -0.17 15.62 38.02
CA THR A 221 -0.20 14.69 39.15
C THR A 221 1.18 14.15 39.51
N LEU A 222 2.02 13.82 38.51
CA LEU A 222 3.39 13.34 38.75
C LEU A 222 4.34 14.45 39.23
N SER A 223 4.09 15.71 38.89
CA SER A 223 4.84 16.86 39.42
C SER A 223 4.40 17.30 40.82
N GLY A 224 3.26 16.80 41.32
CA GLY A 224 2.71 17.17 42.64
C GLY A 224 3.34 16.43 43.83
N GLU A 225 3.82 15.19 43.65
CA GLU A 225 4.30 14.33 44.75
C GLU A 225 5.73 13.77 44.56
N PRO A 226 6.76 14.63 44.45
CA PRO A 226 8.04 14.30 45.08
C PRO A 226 8.44 15.29 46.18
N GLY A 227 8.18 16.59 45.97
CA GLY A 227 8.64 17.66 46.86
C GLY A 227 7.98 17.61 48.23
N GLY A 228 6.64 17.60 48.27
CA GLY A 228 5.87 17.66 49.53
C GLY A 228 6.07 16.44 50.44
N GLN A 229 6.31 15.24 49.89
CA GLN A 229 6.64 14.08 50.71
C GLN A 229 8.05 14.21 51.31
N LEU A 230 9.04 14.65 50.54
CA LEU A 230 10.40 14.87 51.06
C LEU A 230 10.44 15.98 52.12
N GLU A 231 9.69 17.06 51.93
CA GLU A 231 9.57 18.17 52.88
C GLU A 231 8.82 17.75 54.17
N ALA A 232 7.76 16.95 54.06
CA ALA A 232 7.06 16.38 55.22
C ALA A 232 7.89 15.32 55.99
N ILE A 233 8.75 14.58 55.29
CA ILE A 233 9.70 13.64 55.91
C ILE A 233 10.83 14.41 56.61
N ALA A 234 11.36 15.48 56.00
CA ALA A 234 12.37 16.35 56.61
C ALA A 234 11.85 17.04 57.87
N ALA A 235 10.64 17.63 57.81
CA ALA A 235 10.00 18.28 58.97
C ALA A 235 9.72 17.31 60.13
N ARG A 236 9.46 16.02 59.83
CA ARG A 236 9.35 14.99 60.87
C ARG A 236 10.71 14.59 61.46
N ALA A 237 11.77 14.58 60.65
CA ALA A 237 13.12 14.29 61.12
C ALA A 237 13.68 15.38 62.06
N GLU A 238 13.31 16.66 61.86
CA GLU A 238 13.64 17.73 62.82
C GLU A 238 12.80 17.63 64.11
N ALA A 239 11.55 17.17 64.05
CA ALA A 239 10.66 17.07 65.20
C ALA A 239 11.03 15.95 66.21
N ASP A 240 11.54 14.81 65.73
CA ASP A 240 12.00 13.69 66.58
C ASP A 240 13.45 13.87 67.09
N GLY A 241 14.13 14.95 66.72
CA GLY A 241 15.55 15.21 67.03
C GLY A 241 15.82 16.13 68.25
N SER A 242 14.79 16.46 69.03
CA SER A 242 14.84 17.45 70.13
C SER A 242 14.58 16.86 71.52
#